data_AF-A0A3M1I0C5-F1
#
_entry.id   AF-A0A3M1I0C5-F1
#
_cell.length_a   1.000
_cell.length_b   1.000
_cell.length_c   1.000
_cell.angle_alpha   90.00
_cell.angle_beta   90.00
_cell.angle_gamma   90.00
#
_symmetry.space_group_name_H-M   'P 1'
#
loop_
_entity.id
_entity.type
_entity.pdbx_description
1 polymer ?
#
loop_
_entity_poly.entity_id
_entity_poly.type
_entity_poly.pdbx_seq_one_letter_code
_entity_poly.pdbx_strand_id
1 'polypeptide(L)'
;MITLLGVSFKTAPLTVREQVAFAGEQLRSMLIRLSREGCEEVVLLCTCNRTEIYAVGAPQDTLRRFLHQTCSLSHKVLLENFYSHENHVAVRHLFTVAAGLDSMLLGEPQILGQVKRALETAAEAHTVGPVLHRLFQEALHVGKQVRSRTRIGQHHLSIGQAAADLARSFFDGQGVQPRRVLIIGAGEMATLVARGLTQNGMGPVIVANRTYRRAQALAEALGGEAIRFEQVEACLPRVDVVVCASGAPHLVLYREQVQRALKARDRRPLFLIDIAVPRDIEATVAGLPGVELYNIDDLKGVCDRALRHRQQEADRALVLITEAAGAFMEWLQRRRAAPLLRRLQEQAEAVRQAEVEKALRRLGDLRPEQREVIQALSRALVKKVLRSPVLQLQTPVSTWPCPRYPQCAASLLNIPFTPSLQEVSHEIQHSRPGIPLPATGRR
;
A
#
# COMPACT_ATOMS: atom_id res chain seq x y z
N MET A 1 14.23 11.22 0.46
CA MET A 1 13.94 9.86 -0.03
C MET A 1 12.57 9.41 0.43
N ILE A 2 11.81 8.76 -0.45
CA ILE A 2 10.61 7.99 -0.06
C ILE A 2 11.03 6.53 0.00
N THR A 3 10.80 5.87 1.12
CA THR A 3 11.07 4.44 1.31
C THR A 3 9.79 3.69 1.62
N LEU A 4 9.73 2.46 1.16
CA LEU A 4 8.70 1.49 1.47
C LEU A 4 9.37 0.23 2.00
N LEU A 5 8.91 -0.25 3.14
CA LEU A 5 9.17 -1.60 3.64
C LEU A 5 7.83 -2.30 3.84
N GLY A 6 7.64 -3.45 3.21
CA GLY A 6 6.35 -4.13 3.25
C GLY A 6 6.47 -5.64 3.30
N VAL A 7 5.41 -6.26 3.78
CA VAL A 7 5.14 -7.68 3.65
C VAL A 7 3.75 -7.86 3.05
N SER A 8 3.58 -8.83 2.17
CA SER A 8 2.28 -9.11 1.54
C SER A 8 2.05 -10.61 1.40
N PHE A 9 0.82 -10.98 1.05
CA PHE A 9 0.43 -12.34 0.69
C PHE A 9 1.26 -12.95 -0.45
N LYS A 10 2.01 -12.14 -1.22
CA LYS A 10 2.92 -12.62 -2.27
C LYS A 10 4.29 -13.04 -1.73
N THR A 11 4.73 -12.43 -0.63
CA THR A 11 6.09 -12.59 -0.10
C THR A 11 6.12 -13.39 1.20
N ALA A 12 4.99 -13.54 1.89
CA ALA A 12 4.96 -14.19 3.18
C ALA A 12 3.67 -14.98 3.43
N PRO A 13 3.76 -16.14 4.12
CA PRO A 13 2.59 -16.87 4.56
C PRO A 13 1.82 -16.07 5.63
N LEU A 14 0.57 -16.46 5.86
CA LEU A 14 -0.30 -15.84 6.87
C LEU A 14 0.37 -15.74 8.25
N THR A 15 1.10 -16.78 8.68
CA THR A 15 1.79 -16.83 9.99
C THR A 15 2.78 -15.70 10.22
N VAL A 16 3.42 -15.19 9.16
CA VAL A 16 4.33 -14.04 9.25
C VAL A 16 3.55 -12.73 9.23
N ARG A 17 2.49 -12.65 8.41
CA ARG A 17 1.65 -11.44 8.31
C ARG A 17 0.90 -11.13 9.61
N GLU A 18 0.45 -12.16 10.32
CA GLU A 18 -0.22 -12.02 11.62
C GLU A 18 0.66 -11.32 12.67
N GLN A 19 1.97 -11.53 12.63
CA GLN A 19 2.92 -10.91 13.57
C GLN A 19 3.09 -9.40 13.36
N VAL A 20 2.66 -8.89 12.21
CA VAL A 20 2.69 -7.46 11.86
C VAL A 20 1.32 -6.94 11.42
N ALA A 21 0.25 -7.59 11.85
CA ALA A 21 -1.11 -7.12 11.67
C ALA A 21 -1.47 -6.18 12.82
N PHE A 22 -1.55 -4.88 12.55
CA PHE A 22 -1.90 -3.87 13.55
C PHE A 22 -3.30 -3.30 13.31
N ALA A 23 -4.08 -3.13 14.37
CA ALA A 23 -5.43 -2.55 14.31
C ALA A 23 -5.71 -1.62 15.51
N GLY A 24 -6.64 -0.68 15.33
CA GLY A 24 -7.10 0.23 16.39
C GLY A 24 -5.95 1.00 17.06
N GLU A 25 -5.93 1.01 18.40
CA GLU A 25 -4.90 1.69 19.19
C GLU A 25 -3.48 1.14 18.96
N GLN A 26 -3.35 -0.16 18.62
CA GLN A 26 -2.04 -0.74 18.31
C GLN A 26 -1.44 -0.12 17.05
N LEU A 27 -2.25 0.08 16.01
CA LEU A 27 -1.83 0.74 14.76
C LEU A 27 -1.35 2.17 15.04
N ARG A 28 -2.12 2.93 15.83
CA ARG A 28 -1.79 4.31 16.20
C ARG A 28 -0.51 4.40 17.03
N SER A 29 -0.36 3.52 18.01
CA SER A 29 0.86 3.42 18.84
C SER A 29 2.09 3.09 17.98
N MET A 30 1.97 2.15 17.05
CA MET A 30 3.05 1.80 16.11
C MET A 30 3.45 2.97 15.22
N LEU A 31 2.49 3.72 14.68
CA LEU A 31 2.73 4.93 13.88
C LEU A 31 3.52 5.99 14.66
N ILE A 32 3.12 6.27 15.90
CA ILE A 32 3.78 7.27 16.76
C ILE A 32 5.20 6.82 17.13
N ARG A 33 5.42 5.52 17.34
CA ARG A 33 6.76 5.00 17.61
C ARG A 33 7.65 5.09 16.37
N LEU A 34 7.14 4.70 15.20
CA LEU A 34 7.85 4.80 13.92
C LEU A 34 8.28 6.24 13.59
N SER A 35 7.44 7.24 13.88
CA SER A 35 7.79 8.64 13.60
C SER A 35 8.97 9.16 14.43
N ARG A 36 9.31 8.48 15.53
CA ARG A 36 10.46 8.81 16.39
C ARG A 36 11.76 8.13 15.95
N GLU A 37 11.72 7.22 14.98
CA GLU A 37 12.89 6.50 14.44
C GLU A 37 13.62 7.30 13.34
N GLY A 38 13.48 8.63 13.32
CA GLY A 38 14.10 9.49 12.30
C GLY A 38 13.34 9.56 10.98
N CYS A 39 12.05 9.20 10.96
CA CYS A 39 11.17 9.46 9.82
C CYS A 39 10.69 10.91 9.85
N GLU A 40 10.83 11.65 8.74
CA GLU A 40 10.20 12.98 8.58
C GLU A 40 8.68 12.86 8.44
N GLU A 41 8.24 11.83 7.73
CA GLU A 41 6.83 11.48 7.54
C GLU A 41 6.70 9.95 7.53
N VAL A 42 5.60 9.41 8.06
CA VAL A 42 5.31 7.98 8.00
C VAL A 42 3.81 7.69 7.86
N VAL A 43 3.47 6.70 7.03
CA VAL A 43 2.12 6.15 6.91
C VAL A 43 2.22 4.62 6.95
N LEU A 44 1.31 3.99 7.68
CA LEU A 44 1.24 2.55 7.87
C LEU A 44 -0.06 2.02 7.25
N LEU A 45 0.07 1.26 6.16
CA LEU A 45 -1.05 0.58 5.51
C LEU A 45 -1.10 -0.87 5.99
N CYS A 46 -2.05 -1.15 6.88
CA CYS A 46 -2.34 -2.49 7.37
C CYS A 46 -3.68 -2.99 6.81
N THR A 47 -3.63 -4.12 6.13
CA THR A 47 -4.80 -4.85 5.62
C THR A 47 -4.65 -6.33 5.97
N CYS A 48 -5.66 -7.15 5.64
CA CYS A 48 -5.51 -8.61 5.78
C CYS A 48 -4.37 -9.16 4.91
N ASN A 49 -4.07 -8.53 3.79
CA ASN A 49 -3.17 -9.05 2.76
C ASN A 49 -1.79 -8.39 2.74
N ARG A 50 -1.60 -7.28 3.46
CA ARG A 50 -0.31 -6.57 3.53
C ARG A 50 -0.17 -5.70 4.77
N THR A 51 1.08 -5.54 5.18
CA THR A 51 1.51 -4.47 6.08
C THR A 51 2.65 -3.72 5.41
N GLU A 52 2.45 -2.44 5.17
CA GLU A 52 3.39 -1.57 4.44
C GLU A 52 3.67 -0.28 5.21
N ILE A 53 4.96 -0.01 5.45
CA ILE A 53 5.44 1.23 6.03
C ILE A 53 5.96 2.11 4.88
N TYR A 54 5.30 3.24 4.65
CA TYR A 54 5.78 4.30 3.76
C TYR A 54 6.41 5.39 4.60
N ALA A 55 7.67 5.72 4.36
CA ALA A 55 8.40 6.72 5.13
C ALA A 55 9.11 7.75 4.24
N VAL A 56 9.34 8.93 4.78
CA VAL A 56 10.22 9.96 4.21
C VAL A 56 11.42 10.14 5.13
N GLY A 57 12.63 10.16 4.56
CA GLY A 57 13.86 10.45 5.29
C GLY A 57 14.49 9.27 6.05
N ALA A 58 13.77 8.16 6.25
CA ALA A 58 14.29 6.98 6.93
C ALA A 58 14.82 5.91 5.94
N PRO A 59 16.07 5.43 6.11
CA PRO A 59 16.59 4.28 5.37
C PRO A 59 15.82 3.00 5.70
N GLN A 60 15.83 2.04 4.76
CA GLN A 60 15.13 0.76 4.92
C GLN A 60 15.61 -0.03 6.14
N ASP A 61 16.92 0.01 6.45
CA ASP A 61 17.50 -0.69 7.59
C ASP A 61 17.00 -0.17 8.93
N THR A 62 16.64 1.12 9.02
CA THR A 62 16.02 1.68 10.22
C THR A 62 14.63 1.08 10.42
N LEU A 63 13.83 0.96 9.36
CA LEU A 63 12.51 0.34 9.43
C LEU A 63 12.60 -1.17 9.77
N ARG A 64 13.58 -1.89 9.21
CA ARG A 64 13.82 -3.30 9.52
C ARG A 64 14.21 -3.50 10.99
N ARG A 65 15.12 -2.68 11.51
CA ARG A 65 15.52 -2.71 12.94
C ARG A 65 14.34 -2.44 13.87
N PHE A 66 13.51 -1.45 13.53
CA PHE A 66 12.32 -1.15 14.31
C PHE A 66 11.35 -2.34 14.39
N LEU A 67 11.09 -3.02 13.27
CA LEU A 67 10.23 -4.22 13.25
C LEU A 67 10.85 -5.39 14.01
N HIS A 68 12.17 -5.60 13.91
CA HIS A 68 12.88 -6.60 14.70
C HIS A 68 12.66 -6.38 16.20
N GLN A 69 12.86 -5.14 16.67
CA GLN A 69 12.75 -4.78 18.09
C GLN A 69 11.31 -4.80 18.60
N THR A 70 10.35 -4.39 17.78
CA THR A 70 8.97 -4.18 18.22
C THR A 70 8.10 -5.41 18.09
N CYS A 71 8.31 -6.18 17.03
CA CYS A 71 7.50 -7.37 16.72
C CYS A 71 8.22 -8.67 17.05
N SER A 72 9.45 -8.60 17.61
CA SER A 72 10.30 -9.77 17.88
C SER A 72 10.52 -10.66 16.66
N LEU A 73 10.53 -10.06 15.46
CA LEU A 73 10.78 -10.78 14.22
C LEU A 73 12.27 -11.08 14.08
N SER A 74 12.62 -12.34 13.78
CA SER A 74 14.02 -12.67 13.48
C SER A 74 14.52 -11.96 12.22
N HIS A 75 15.83 -11.69 12.17
CA HIS A 75 16.48 -11.15 10.96
C HIS A 75 16.22 -12.00 9.72
N LYS A 76 16.18 -13.33 9.86
CA LYS A 76 15.88 -14.25 8.76
C LYS A 76 14.49 -14.00 8.20
N VAL A 77 13.46 -13.89 9.06
CA VAL A 77 12.08 -13.61 8.62
C VAL A 77 12.01 -12.27 7.89
N LEU A 78 12.65 -11.23 8.41
CA LEU A 78 12.69 -9.92 7.76
C LEU A 78 13.35 -9.96 6.38
N LEU A 79 14.45 -10.69 6.21
CA LEU A 79 15.16 -10.78 4.93
C LEU A 79 14.40 -11.60 3.88
N GLU A 80 13.78 -12.71 4.29
CA GLU A 80 13.11 -13.64 3.36
C GLU A 80 11.71 -13.19 2.95
N ASN A 81 11.00 -12.47 3.82
CA ASN A 81 9.57 -12.21 3.65
C ASN A 81 9.22 -10.73 3.34
N PHE A 82 10.11 -9.78 3.62
CA PHE A 82 9.84 -8.35 3.42
C PHE A 82 10.51 -7.80 2.17
N TYR A 83 9.72 -7.14 1.33
CA TYR A 83 10.20 -6.37 0.19
C TYR A 83 10.42 -4.91 0.56
N SER A 84 11.30 -4.26 -0.18
CA SER A 84 11.56 -2.84 -0.02
C SER A 84 11.70 -2.13 -1.36
N HIS A 85 11.18 -0.90 -1.40
CA HIS A 85 11.17 -0.06 -2.59
C HIS A 85 11.54 1.36 -2.23
N GLU A 86 12.10 2.09 -3.19
CA GLU A 86 12.49 3.49 -3.01
C GLU A 86 11.94 4.36 -4.13
N ASN A 87 11.67 5.61 -3.78
CA ASN A 87 11.31 6.70 -4.69
C ASN A 87 10.27 6.25 -5.73
N HIS A 88 10.61 6.30 -7.02
CA HIS A 88 9.71 5.97 -8.12
C HIS A 88 9.08 4.58 -7.98
N VAL A 89 9.85 3.58 -7.51
CA VAL A 89 9.33 2.22 -7.34
C VAL A 89 8.31 2.16 -6.21
N ALA A 90 8.56 2.84 -5.08
CA ALA A 90 7.62 2.91 -3.96
C ALA A 90 6.32 3.65 -4.34
N VAL A 91 6.44 4.75 -5.09
CA VAL A 91 5.29 5.53 -5.60
C VAL A 91 4.44 4.69 -6.54
N ARG A 92 5.08 4.07 -7.54
CA ARG A 92 4.40 3.20 -8.50
C ARG A 92 3.72 2.02 -7.80
N HIS A 93 4.38 1.43 -6.80
CA HIS A 93 3.82 0.35 -6.00
C HIS A 93 2.54 0.77 -5.29
N LEU A 94 2.54 1.90 -4.57
CA LEU A 94 1.34 2.41 -3.91
C LEU A 94 0.19 2.64 -4.90
N PHE A 95 0.47 3.19 -6.07
CA PHE A 95 -0.55 3.41 -7.11
C PHE A 95 -1.10 2.09 -7.65
N THR A 96 -0.25 1.07 -7.78
CA THR A 96 -0.63 -0.29 -8.18
C THR A 96 -1.51 -0.96 -7.11
N VAL A 97 -1.18 -0.78 -5.83
CA VAL A 97 -1.99 -1.25 -4.69
C VAL A 97 -3.33 -0.53 -4.66
N ALA A 98 -3.37 0.80 -4.76
CA ALA A 98 -4.60 1.59 -4.74
C ALA A 98 -5.53 1.28 -5.94
N ALA A 99 -4.96 0.92 -7.09
CA ALA A 99 -5.70 0.44 -8.26
C ALA A 99 -6.25 -0.99 -8.11
N GLY A 100 -5.83 -1.73 -7.08
CA GLY A 100 -6.22 -3.12 -6.86
C GLY A 100 -5.56 -4.12 -7.80
N LEU A 101 -4.50 -3.73 -8.50
CA LEU A 101 -3.69 -4.61 -9.35
C LEU A 101 -2.76 -5.51 -8.54
N ASP A 102 -2.28 -4.98 -7.42
CA ASP A 102 -1.54 -5.74 -6.42
C ASP A 102 -2.48 -6.10 -5.27
N SER A 103 -3.60 -6.75 -5.58
CA SER A 103 -4.52 -7.29 -4.57
C SER A 103 -4.65 -8.79 -4.76
N MET A 104 -4.97 -9.50 -3.68
CA MET A 104 -5.24 -10.94 -3.74
C MET A 104 -6.38 -11.26 -4.71
N LEU A 105 -7.40 -10.40 -4.73
CA LEU A 105 -8.36 -10.32 -5.81
C LEU A 105 -8.06 -9.10 -6.68
N LEU A 106 -7.74 -9.34 -7.94
CA LEU A 106 -7.50 -8.27 -8.90
C LEU A 106 -8.77 -7.40 -9.05
N GLY A 107 -8.64 -6.11 -8.73
CA GLY A 107 -9.71 -5.12 -8.83
C GLY A 107 -10.59 -4.94 -7.58
N GLU A 108 -10.22 -5.56 -6.45
CA GLU A 108 -10.94 -5.48 -5.18
C GLU A 108 -11.28 -4.02 -4.76
N PRO A 109 -12.56 -3.65 -4.54
CA PRO A 109 -12.92 -2.26 -4.18
C PRO A 109 -12.40 -1.79 -2.82
N GLN A 110 -12.13 -2.72 -1.90
CA GLN A 110 -11.82 -2.42 -0.50
C GLN A 110 -10.46 -1.73 -0.33
N ILE A 111 -9.46 -2.07 -1.15
CA ILE A 111 -8.10 -1.57 -0.99
C ILE A 111 -8.02 -0.05 -1.09
N LEU A 112 -8.81 0.55 -1.99
CA LEU A 112 -8.87 2.00 -2.14
C LEU A 112 -9.38 2.68 -0.85
N GLY A 113 -10.39 2.09 -0.20
CA GLY A 113 -10.90 2.54 1.09
C GLY A 113 -9.91 2.31 2.24
N GLN A 114 -9.11 1.25 2.18
CA GLN A 114 -8.04 0.98 3.15
C GLN A 114 -6.89 1.99 3.02
N VAL A 115 -6.47 2.33 1.79
CA VAL A 115 -5.47 3.40 1.53
C VAL A 115 -5.97 4.74 2.06
N LYS A 116 -7.25 5.06 1.87
CA LYS A 116 -7.85 6.29 2.41
C LYS A 116 -7.78 6.33 3.94
N ARG A 117 -8.18 5.24 4.61
CA ARG A 117 -8.13 5.13 6.07
C ARG A 117 -6.71 5.21 6.62
N ALA A 118 -5.73 4.59 5.96
CA ALA A 118 -4.33 4.68 6.36
C ALA A 118 -3.82 6.13 6.37
N LEU A 119 -4.20 6.92 5.35
CA LEU A 119 -3.90 8.36 5.31
C LEU A 119 -4.59 9.13 6.44
N GLU A 120 -5.88 8.88 6.68
CA GLU A 120 -6.65 9.51 7.76
C GLU A 120 -6.05 9.22 9.14
N THR A 121 -5.72 7.96 9.43
CA THR A 121 -5.07 7.56 10.69
C THR A 121 -3.71 8.22 10.86
N ALA A 122 -2.90 8.30 9.81
CA ALA A 122 -1.60 8.96 9.89
C ALA A 122 -1.71 10.48 10.10
N ALA A 123 -2.75 11.12 9.53
CA ALA A 123 -3.08 12.52 9.75
C ALA A 123 -3.53 12.80 11.19
N GLU A 124 -4.42 11.97 11.73
CA GLU A 124 -4.88 12.04 13.14
C GLU A 124 -3.75 11.79 14.15
N ALA A 125 -2.74 11.01 13.76
CA ALA A 125 -1.54 10.78 14.56
C ALA A 125 -0.44 11.84 14.36
N HIS A 126 -0.65 12.84 13.49
CA HIS A 126 0.35 13.85 13.11
C HIS A 126 1.69 13.26 12.64
N THR A 127 1.61 12.13 11.93
CA THR A 127 2.78 11.40 11.41
C THR A 127 2.96 11.56 9.90
N VAL A 128 1.92 11.99 9.20
CA VAL A 128 1.99 12.31 7.77
C VAL A 128 2.34 13.78 7.59
N GLY A 129 3.21 14.07 6.62
CA GLY A 129 3.50 15.41 6.19
C GLY A 129 3.06 15.66 4.75
N PRO A 130 3.51 16.75 4.15
CA PRO A 130 3.01 17.19 2.86
C PRO A 130 3.48 16.35 1.66
N VAL A 131 4.50 15.50 1.80
CA VAL A 131 4.96 14.59 0.74
C VAL A 131 4.06 13.35 0.67
N LEU A 132 3.95 12.60 1.78
CA LEU A 132 3.12 11.40 1.87
C LEU A 132 1.63 11.75 1.79
N HIS A 133 1.19 12.89 2.33
CA HIS A 133 -0.19 13.31 2.17
C HIS A 133 -0.56 13.47 0.69
N ARG A 134 0.29 14.16 -0.09
CA ARG A 134 0.05 14.27 -1.54
C ARG A 134 0.14 12.91 -2.23
N LEU A 135 1.14 12.10 -1.89
CA LEU A 135 1.34 10.77 -2.49
C LEU A 135 0.09 9.89 -2.34
N PHE A 136 -0.48 9.80 -1.13
CA PHE A 136 -1.68 9.00 -0.88
C PHE A 136 -2.93 9.59 -1.54
N GLN A 137 -3.07 10.92 -1.61
CA GLN A 137 -4.17 11.55 -2.35
C GLN A 137 -4.11 11.25 -3.85
N GLU A 138 -2.92 11.33 -4.46
CA GLU A 138 -2.71 10.94 -5.85
C GLU A 138 -2.97 9.44 -6.06
N ALA A 139 -2.56 8.58 -5.12
CA ALA A 139 -2.87 7.15 -5.18
C ALA A 139 -4.38 6.88 -5.20
N LEU A 140 -5.15 7.59 -4.37
CA LEU A 140 -6.61 7.51 -4.36
C LEU A 140 -7.22 8.01 -5.69
N HIS A 141 -6.67 9.07 -6.26
CA HIS A 141 -7.11 9.61 -7.54
C HIS A 141 -6.84 8.63 -8.69
N VAL A 142 -5.61 8.15 -8.81
CA VAL A 142 -5.18 7.17 -9.82
C VAL A 142 -5.98 5.87 -9.69
N GLY A 143 -6.18 5.36 -8.48
CA GLY A 143 -6.99 4.16 -8.25
C GLY A 143 -8.43 4.33 -8.75
N LYS A 144 -9.06 5.48 -8.54
CA LYS A 144 -10.39 5.80 -9.10
C LYS A 144 -10.36 5.86 -10.64
N GLN A 145 -9.36 6.52 -11.22
CA GLN A 145 -9.22 6.62 -12.68
C GLN A 145 -9.02 5.25 -13.34
N VAL A 146 -8.15 4.40 -12.79
CA VAL A 146 -7.92 3.05 -13.33
C VAL A 146 -9.23 2.27 -13.32
N ARG A 147 -10.01 2.31 -12.23
CA ARG A 147 -11.27 1.56 -12.12
C ARG A 147 -12.36 2.07 -13.06
N SER A 148 -12.39 3.36 -13.38
CA SER A 148 -13.37 3.92 -14.32
C SER A 148 -12.98 3.73 -15.78
N ARG A 149 -11.67 3.68 -16.08
CA ARG A 149 -11.15 3.58 -17.45
C ARG A 149 -10.78 2.16 -17.90
N THR A 150 -10.77 1.20 -16.99
CA THR A 150 -10.46 -0.21 -17.28
C THR A 150 -11.55 -1.13 -16.76
N ARG A 151 -11.62 -2.35 -17.31
CA ARG A 151 -12.57 -3.37 -16.85
C ARG A 151 -12.09 -4.16 -15.64
N ILE A 152 -10.96 -3.75 -15.04
CA ILE A 152 -10.44 -4.33 -13.79
C ILE A 152 -11.50 -4.31 -12.68
N GLY A 153 -12.34 -3.27 -12.65
CA GLY A 153 -13.44 -3.15 -11.68
C GLY A 153 -14.76 -3.85 -12.06
N GLN A 154 -14.89 -4.38 -13.28
CA GLN A 154 -16.20 -4.78 -13.84
C GLN A 154 -16.57 -6.25 -13.60
N HIS A 155 -15.62 -7.12 -13.29
CA HIS A 155 -15.89 -8.54 -13.01
C HIS A 155 -15.24 -8.97 -11.70
N HIS A 156 -16.04 -9.18 -10.67
CA HIS A 156 -15.56 -9.77 -9.43
C HIS A 156 -15.55 -11.29 -9.65
N LEU A 157 -14.38 -11.89 -9.91
CA LEU A 157 -14.18 -13.27 -9.44
C LEU A 157 -14.11 -13.12 -7.93
N SER A 158 -15.28 -13.14 -7.29
CA SER A 158 -15.36 -12.81 -5.88
C SER A 158 -14.77 -13.95 -5.07
N ILE A 159 -14.13 -13.64 -3.94
CA ILE A 159 -13.76 -14.65 -2.92
C ILE A 159 -14.99 -15.51 -2.58
N GLY A 160 -16.20 -14.96 -2.65
CA GLY A 160 -17.44 -15.72 -2.50
C GLY A 160 -17.70 -16.76 -3.58
N GLN A 161 -17.36 -16.50 -4.85
CA GLN A 161 -17.43 -17.51 -5.91
C GLN A 161 -16.40 -18.62 -5.67
N ALA A 162 -15.15 -18.26 -5.38
CA ALA A 162 -14.10 -19.24 -5.10
C ALA A 162 -14.43 -20.10 -3.86
N ALA A 163 -14.96 -19.49 -2.81
CA ALA A 163 -15.47 -20.18 -1.63
C ALA A 163 -16.59 -21.16 -1.99
N ALA A 164 -17.55 -20.76 -2.84
CA ALA A 164 -18.62 -21.63 -3.29
C ALA A 164 -18.13 -22.80 -4.14
N ASP A 165 -17.17 -22.56 -5.04
CA ASP A 165 -16.60 -23.60 -5.91
C ASP A 165 -15.79 -24.62 -5.11
N LEU A 166 -14.99 -24.18 -4.13
CA LEU A 166 -14.26 -25.07 -3.22
C LEU A 166 -15.21 -25.89 -2.35
N ALA A 167 -16.19 -25.24 -1.73
CA ALA A 167 -17.16 -25.94 -0.91
C ALA A 167 -17.94 -26.98 -1.74
N ARG A 168 -18.39 -26.65 -2.96
CA ARG A 168 -19.04 -27.62 -3.87
C ARG A 168 -18.12 -28.79 -4.18
N SER A 169 -16.90 -28.52 -4.64
CA SER A 169 -15.94 -29.57 -4.98
C SER A 169 -15.67 -30.52 -3.81
N PHE A 170 -15.61 -30.00 -2.59
CA PHE A 170 -15.44 -30.80 -1.37
C PHE A 170 -16.65 -31.70 -1.11
N PHE A 171 -17.86 -31.13 -1.12
CA PHE A 171 -19.08 -31.87 -0.81
C PHE A 171 -19.46 -32.87 -1.91
N ASP A 172 -19.23 -32.54 -3.18
CA ASP A 172 -19.43 -33.45 -4.32
C ASP A 172 -18.52 -34.69 -4.21
N GLY A 173 -17.25 -34.50 -3.81
CA GLY A 173 -16.32 -35.61 -3.54
C GLY A 173 -16.73 -36.51 -2.36
N GLN A 174 -17.60 -36.00 -1.47
CA GLN A 174 -18.18 -36.74 -0.35
C GLN A 174 -19.56 -37.32 -0.67
N GLY A 175 -20.08 -37.12 -1.88
CA GLY A 175 -21.41 -37.60 -2.30
C GLY A 175 -22.56 -36.98 -1.52
N VAL A 176 -22.38 -35.79 -0.95
CA VAL A 176 -23.39 -35.09 -0.13
C VAL A 176 -23.56 -33.65 -0.60
N GLN A 177 -24.74 -33.07 -0.37
CA GLN A 177 -24.98 -31.65 -0.65
C GLN A 177 -24.92 -30.82 0.65
N PRO A 178 -24.28 -29.62 0.65
CA PRO A 178 -24.28 -28.74 1.81
C PRO A 178 -25.68 -28.19 2.07
N ARG A 179 -26.15 -28.26 3.32
CA ARG A 179 -27.52 -27.86 3.70
C ARG A 179 -27.59 -26.51 4.38
N ARG A 180 -26.55 -26.09 5.11
CA ARG A 180 -26.61 -24.86 5.93
C ARG A 180 -25.25 -24.21 6.04
N VAL A 181 -25.26 -22.88 5.95
CA VAL A 181 -24.06 -22.04 6.03
C VAL A 181 -24.12 -21.19 7.29
N LEU A 182 -23.09 -21.21 8.11
CA LEU A 182 -22.90 -20.29 9.23
C LEU A 182 -21.88 -19.22 8.85
N ILE A 183 -22.25 -17.95 8.98
CA ILE A 183 -21.35 -16.81 8.80
C ILE A 183 -21.10 -16.19 10.18
N ILE A 184 -19.82 -16.16 10.59
CA ILE A 184 -19.36 -15.55 11.84
C ILE A 184 -18.67 -14.25 11.48
N GLY A 185 -19.36 -13.14 11.73
CA GLY A 185 -18.97 -11.80 11.33
C GLY A 185 -19.96 -11.18 10.35
N ALA A 186 -20.04 -9.85 10.38
CA ALA A 186 -20.88 -9.07 9.47
C ALA A 186 -20.10 -7.92 8.81
N GLY A 187 -18.79 -8.13 8.64
CA GLY A 187 -17.91 -7.22 7.92
C GLY A 187 -18.10 -7.31 6.40
N GLU A 188 -17.39 -6.46 5.66
CA GLU A 188 -17.44 -6.42 4.19
C GLU A 188 -17.05 -7.77 3.58
N MET A 189 -15.98 -8.41 4.10
CA MET A 189 -15.52 -9.71 3.64
C MET A 189 -16.53 -10.82 3.92
N ALA A 190 -17.05 -10.88 5.15
CA ALA A 190 -18.12 -11.82 5.52
C ALA A 190 -19.31 -11.70 4.57
N THR A 191 -19.73 -10.46 4.28
CA THR A 191 -20.86 -10.15 3.40
C THR A 191 -20.60 -10.59 1.96
N LEU A 192 -19.41 -10.34 1.42
CA LEU A 192 -19.03 -10.77 0.07
C LEU A 192 -19.05 -12.28 -0.09
N VAL A 193 -18.47 -13.00 0.87
CA VAL A 193 -18.43 -14.46 0.83
C VAL A 193 -19.82 -15.05 0.99
N ALA A 194 -20.58 -14.56 1.97
CA ALA A 194 -21.96 -14.99 2.19
C ALA A 194 -22.83 -14.78 0.94
N ARG A 195 -22.77 -13.60 0.29
CA ARG A 195 -23.47 -13.33 -0.96
C ARG A 195 -23.05 -14.28 -2.07
N GLY A 196 -21.76 -14.53 -2.22
CA GLY A 196 -21.24 -15.46 -3.23
C GLY A 196 -21.76 -16.87 -3.00
N LEU A 197 -21.73 -17.38 -1.76
CA LEU A 197 -22.28 -18.69 -1.41
C LEU A 197 -23.79 -18.77 -1.72
N THR A 198 -24.57 -17.77 -1.32
CA THR A 198 -26.02 -17.73 -1.57
C THR A 198 -26.37 -17.63 -3.06
N GLN A 199 -25.70 -16.77 -3.83
CA GLN A 199 -25.87 -16.66 -5.29
C GLN A 199 -25.54 -17.97 -6.02
N ASN A 200 -24.72 -18.81 -5.40
CA ASN A 200 -24.32 -20.11 -5.88
C ASN A 200 -25.17 -21.27 -5.31
N GLY A 201 -26.30 -20.96 -4.68
CA GLY A 201 -27.29 -21.96 -4.23
C GLY A 201 -26.99 -22.59 -2.87
N MET A 202 -26.02 -22.08 -2.10
CA MET A 202 -25.77 -22.57 -0.74
C MET A 202 -26.64 -21.83 0.29
N GLY A 203 -27.43 -22.58 1.06
CA GLY A 203 -28.27 -22.05 2.12
C GLY A 203 -29.27 -23.09 2.66
N PRO A 204 -30.04 -22.77 3.71
CA PRO A 204 -30.19 -21.45 4.34
C PRO A 204 -28.93 -20.95 5.09
N VAL A 205 -28.81 -19.62 5.17
CA VAL A 205 -27.69 -18.93 5.83
C VAL A 205 -28.07 -18.55 7.25
N ILE A 206 -27.16 -18.78 8.20
CA ILE A 206 -27.24 -18.35 9.58
C ILE A 206 -26.12 -17.35 9.82
N VAL A 207 -26.42 -16.19 10.40
CA VAL A 207 -25.42 -15.13 10.65
C VAL A 207 -25.28 -14.89 12.14
N ALA A 208 -24.05 -14.94 12.64
CA ALA A 208 -23.68 -14.57 13.99
C ALA A 208 -22.71 -13.39 13.95
N ASN A 209 -22.90 -12.40 14.80
CA ASN A 209 -21.96 -11.29 14.95
C ASN A 209 -22.02 -10.75 16.37
N ARG A 210 -20.87 -10.32 16.92
CA ARG A 210 -20.79 -9.76 18.27
C ARG A 210 -21.80 -8.64 18.50
N THR A 211 -21.97 -7.77 17.50
CA THR A 211 -23.09 -6.82 17.45
C THR A 211 -24.27 -7.47 16.73
N TYR A 212 -25.25 -7.96 17.49
CA TYR A 212 -26.40 -8.70 16.96
C TYR A 212 -27.16 -7.96 15.84
N ARG A 213 -27.34 -6.63 15.95
CA ARG A 213 -28.00 -5.82 14.92
C ARG A 213 -27.33 -5.93 13.53
N ARG A 214 -26.00 -6.09 13.49
CA ARG A 214 -25.29 -6.29 12.21
C ARG A 214 -25.53 -7.69 11.65
N ALA A 215 -25.67 -8.71 12.50
CA ALA A 215 -26.07 -10.04 12.07
C ALA A 215 -27.49 -10.03 11.49
N GLN A 216 -28.43 -9.35 12.14
CA GLN A 216 -29.81 -9.19 11.64
C GLN A 216 -29.83 -8.53 10.25
N ALA A 217 -29.14 -7.40 10.08
CA ALA A 217 -29.11 -6.70 8.80
C ALA A 217 -28.52 -7.56 7.66
N LEU A 218 -27.45 -8.32 7.93
CA LEU A 218 -26.86 -9.21 6.93
C LEU A 218 -27.74 -10.43 6.64
N ALA A 219 -28.33 -11.04 7.67
CA ALA A 219 -29.24 -12.17 7.52
C ALA A 219 -30.47 -11.78 6.69
N GLU A 220 -31.09 -10.63 6.99
CA GLU A 220 -32.23 -10.08 6.25
C GLU A 220 -31.88 -9.88 4.77
N ALA A 221 -30.72 -9.28 4.47
CA ALA A 221 -30.25 -9.06 3.11
C ALA A 221 -29.98 -10.36 2.32
N LEU A 222 -29.83 -11.49 3.00
CA LEU A 222 -29.54 -12.80 2.42
C LEU A 222 -30.74 -13.77 2.50
N GLY A 223 -31.86 -13.36 3.10
CA GLY A 223 -32.99 -14.25 3.39
C GLY A 223 -32.65 -15.36 4.39
N GLY A 224 -31.72 -15.10 5.31
CA GLY A 224 -31.24 -16.02 6.33
C GLY A 224 -31.75 -15.74 7.74
N GLU A 225 -31.20 -16.45 8.72
CA GLU A 225 -31.51 -16.32 10.15
C GLU A 225 -30.34 -15.65 10.89
N ALA A 226 -30.62 -14.71 11.80
CA ALA A 226 -29.61 -14.16 12.69
C ALA A 226 -29.66 -14.84 14.05
N ILE A 227 -28.51 -15.28 14.56
CA ILE A 227 -28.36 -15.84 15.91
C ILE A 227 -27.50 -14.94 16.78
N ARG A 228 -27.63 -15.09 18.09
CA ARG A 228 -26.72 -14.45 19.06
C ARG A 228 -25.34 -15.08 18.97
N PHE A 229 -24.29 -14.32 19.23
CA PHE A 229 -22.91 -14.78 19.06
C PHE A 229 -22.60 -15.95 20.00
N GLU A 230 -23.18 -15.94 21.19
CA GLU A 230 -23.07 -16.99 22.20
C GLU A 230 -23.69 -18.33 21.75
N GLN A 231 -24.55 -18.31 20.72
CA GLN A 231 -25.19 -19.50 20.16
C GLN A 231 -24.38 -20.17 19.04
N VAL A 232 -23.23 -19.59 18.65
CA VAL A 232 -22.37 -20.14 17.59
C VAL A 232 -22.02 -21.59 17.86
N GLU A 233 -21.55 -21.92 19.06
CA GLU A 233 -21.13 -23.28 19.41
C GLU A 233 -22.29 -24.28 19.31
N ALA A 234 -23.46 -23.92 19.81
CA ALA A 234 -24.67 -24.76 19.73
C ALA A 234 -25.20 -24.91 18.29
N CYS A 235 -24.82 -24.00 17.39
CA CYS A 235 -25.19 -24.05 15.98
C CYS A 235 -24.26 -24.95 15.14
N LEU A 236 -22.99 -25.09 15.53
CA LEU A 236 -21.98 -25.88 14.80
C LEU A 236 -22.43 -27.31 14.41
N PRO A 237 -23.17 -28.09 15.24
CA PRO A 237 -23.63 -29.43 14.85
C PRO A 237 -24.62 -29.43 13.66
N ARG A 238 -25.25 -28.29 13.35
CA ARG A 238 -26.36 -28.20 12.40
C ARG A 238 -25.96 -27.59 11.05
N VAL A 239 -24.71 -27.15 10.90
CA VAL A 239 -24.22 -26.42 9.72
C VAL A 239 -23.15 -27.20 8.99
N ASP A 240 -23.05 -27.06 7.68
CA ASP A 240 -22.09 -27.82 6.87
C ASP A 240 -20.91 -26.93 6.44
N VAL A 241 -21.17 -25.64 6.21
CA VAL A 241 -20.15 -24.64 5.88
C VAL A 241 -20.11 -23.60 6.99
N VAL A 242 -18.91 -23.24 7.46
CA VAL A 242 -18.70 -22.10 8.37
C VAL A 242 -17.71 -21.13 7.73
N VAL A 243 -18.07 -19.85 7.71
CA VAL A 243 -17.20 -18.77 7.25
C VAL A 243 -16.90 -17.84 8.42
N CYS A 244 -15.63 -17.66 8.77
CA CYS A 244 -15.19 -16.76 9.82
C CYS A 244 -14.52 -15.52 9.25
N ALA A 245 -15.01 -14.36 9.66
CA ALA A 245 -14.58 -13.04 9.23
C ALA A 245 -14.95 -11.98 10.29
N SER A 246 -14.66 -12.28 11.56
CA SER A 246 -15.13 -11.54 12.73
C SER A 246 -14.36 -10.23 12.94
N GLY A 247 -13.09 -10.19 12.51
CA GLY A 247 -12.16 -9.09 12.77
C GLY A 247 -11.70 -9.01 14.23
N ALA A 248 -11.88 -10.09 15.01
CA ALA A 248 -11.38 -10.18 16.37
C ALA A 248 -9.85 -10.29 16.40
N PRO A 249 -9.18 -9.70 17.42
CA PRO A 249 -7.74 -9.89 17.62
C PRO A 249 -7.40 -11.22 18.29
N HIS A 250 -8.39 -12.10 18.49
CA HIS A 250 -8.28 -13.38 19.19
C HIS A 250 -9.09 -14.45 18.46
N LEU A 251 -8.77 -15.72 18.73
CA LEU A 251 -9.50 -16.86 18.18
C LEU A 251 -10.96 -16.86 18.63
N VAL A 252 -11.85 -17.11 17.67
CA VAL A 252 -13.30 -17.23 17.84
C VAL A 252 -13.75 -18.68 17.89
N LEU A 253 -13.08 -19.57 17.14
CA LEU A 253 -13.36 -21.00 17.13
C LEU A 253 -12.11 -21.80 17.51
N TYR A 254 -12.23 -22.50 18.65
CA TYR A 254 -11.20 -23.37 19.19
C TYR A 254 -11.42 -24.83 18.79
N ARG A 255 -10.35 -25.62 18.78
CA ARG A 255 -10.39 -27.05 18.41
C ARG A 255 -11.39 -27.85 19.23
N GLU A 256 -11.50 -27.59 20.53
CA GLU A 256 -12.40 -28.32 21.43
C GLU A 256 -13.87 -28.08 21.08
N GLN A 257 -14.22 -26.87 20.61
CA GLN A 257 -15.58 -26.52 20.20
C GLN A 257 -15.96 -27.29 18.93
N VAL A 258 -15.06 -27.29 17.93
CA VAL A 258 -15.26 -28.05 16.69
C VAL A 258 -15.32 -29.55 16.98
N GLN A 259 -14.46 -30.06 17.85
CA GLN A 259 -14.46 -31.48 18.21
C GLN A 259 -15.75 -31.91 18.92
N ARG A 260 -16.29 -31.09 19.83
CA ARG A 260 -17.60 -31.33 20.46
C ARG A 260 -18.72 -31.32 19.43
N ALA A 261 -18.69 -30.38 18.49
CA ALA A 261 -19.67 -30.34 17.41
C ALA A 261 -19.61 -31.59 16.52
N LEU A 262 -18.41 -32.07 16.16
CA LEU A 262 -18.23 -33.28 15.36
C LEU A 262 -18.80 -34.54 16.04
N LYS A 263 -18.68 -34.66 17.37
CA LYS A 263 -19.26 -35.79 18.12
C LYS A 263 -20.79 -35.80 18.08
N ALA A 264 -21.41 -34.63 17.97
CA ALA A 264 -22.86 -34.47 17.89
C ALA A 264 -23.42 -34.57 16.46
N ARG A 265 -22.56 -34.82 15.46
CA ARG A 265 -22.93 -34.95 14.04
C ARG A 265 -22.98 -36.42 13.64
N ASP A 266 -23.86 -36.74 12.70
CA ASP A 266 -23.94 -38.05 12.05
C ASP A 266 -22.81 -38.27 11.03
N ARG A 267 -21.55 -38.09 11.46
CA ARG A 267 -20.32 -38.20 10.64
C ARG A 267 -20.28 -37.31 9.40
N ARG A 268 -21.16 -36.31 9.31
CA ARG A 268 -21.16 -35.35 8.20
C ARG A 268 -19.97 -34.41 8.31
N PRO A 269 -19.25 -34.18 7.18
CA PRO A 269 -18.09 -33.33 7.19
C PRO A 269 -18.45 -31.87 7.51
N LEU A 270 -17.46 -31.11 7.95
CA LEU A 270 -17.56 -29.68 8.22
C LEU A 270 -16.52 -28.94 7.39
N PHE A 271 -16.99 -28.02 6.55
CA PHE A 271 -16.14 -27.18 5.71
C PHE A 271 -15.99 -25.80 6.34
N LEU A 272 -14.75 -25.40 6.63
CA LEU A 272 -14.44 -24.16 7.33
C LEU A 272 -13.66 -23.24 6.39
N ILE A 273 -14.02 -21.96 6.39
CA ILE A 273 -13.31 -20.91 5.68
C ILE A 273 -12.95 -19.80 6.66
N ASP A 274 -11.67 -19.59 6.88
CA ASP A 274 -11.17 -18.47 7.69
C ASP A 274 -10.58 -17.38 6.79
N ILE A 275 -11.30 -16.26 6.68
CA ILE A 275 -10.85 -15.08 5.95
C ILE A 275 -10.47 -13.92 6.88
N ALA A 276 -10.35 -14.18 8.18
CA ALA A 276 -9.90 -13.20 9.17
C ALA A 276 -8.37 -13.11 9.24
N VAL A 277 -7.88 -11.90 9.51
CA VAL A 277 -6.46 -11.64 9.80
C VAL A 277 -6.40 -10.60 10.93
N PRO A 278 -5.92 -10.95 12.15
CA PRO A 278 -5.51 -12.29 12.60
C PRO A 278 -6.61 -13.36 12.46
N ARG A 279 -6.21 -14.64 12.36
CA ARG A 279 -7.15 -15.74 12.16
C ARG A 279 -8.20 -15.86 13.26
N ASP A 280 -9.41 -16.26 12.89
CA ASP A 280 -10.51 -16.53 13.81
C ASP A 280 -10.51 -18.00 14.28
N ILE A 281 -9.99 -18.92 13.47
CA ILE A 281 -10.04 -20.36 13.70
C ILE A 281 -8.66 -20.86 14.11
N GLU A 282 -8.63 -21.65 15.19
CA GLU A 282 -7.40 -22.29 15.65
C GLU A 282 -6.81 -23.21 14.58
N ALA A 283 -5.52 -23.07 14.26
CA ALA A 283 -4.86 -23.80 13.18
C ALA A 283 -4.96 -25.32 13.32
N THR A 284 -4.97 -25.82 14.56
CA THR A 284 -5.01 -27.24 14.87
C THR A 284 -6.34 -27.89 14.45
N VAL A 285 -7.41 -27.11 14.20
CA VAL A 285 -8.71 -27.60 13.73
C VAL A 285 -8.59 -28.38 12.41
N ALA A 286 -7.66 -28.00 11.53
CA ALA A 286 -7.40 -28.69 10.26
C ALA A 286 -7.03 -30.17 10.44
N GLY A 287 -6.52 -30.58 11.61
CA GLY A 287 -6.18 -31.97 11.92
C GLY A 287 -7.33 -32.81 12.48
N LEU A 288 -8.57 -32.30 12.52
CA LEU A 288 -9.73 -33.08 12.98
C LEU A 288 -10.31 -33.93 11.84
N PRO A 289 -10.63 -35.22 12.07
CA PRO A 289 -11.26 -36.06 11.06
C PRO A 289 -12.61 -35.50 10.62
N GLY A 290 -12.83 -35.41 9.30
CA GLY A 290 -14.07 -34.87 8.73
C GLY A 290 -14.16 -33.34 8.75
N VAL A 291 -13.06 -32.65 9.03
CA VAL A 291 -12.96 -31.18 8.91
C VAL A 291 -12.00 -30.84 7.79
N GLU A 292 -12.41 -29.86 6.99
CA GLU A 292 -11.56 -29.27 5.97
C GLU A 292 -11.52 -27.76 6.22
N LEU A 293 -10.32 -27.20 6.41
CA LEU A 293 -10.13 -25.78 6.75
C LEU A 293 -9.35 -25.08 5.64
N TYR A 294 -10.00 -24.10 5.00
CA TYR A 294 -9.40 -23.21 4.04
C TYR A 294 -9.18 -21.83 4.67
N ASN A 295 -8.09 -21.19 4.31
CA ASN A 295 -7.84 -19.79 4.63
C ASN A 295 -7.95 -18.90 3.37
N ILE A 296 -7.79 -17.60 3.57
CA ILE A 296 -7.86 -16.62 2.48
C ILE A 296 -6.86 -16.88 1.33
N ASP A 297 -5.66 -17.40 1.62
CA ASP A 297 -4.63 -17.70 0.62
C ASP A 297 -5.02 -18.91 -0.25
N ASP A 298 -5.75 -19.88 0.30
CA ASP A 298 -6.19 -21.05 -0.47
C ASP A 298 -7.28 -20.69 -1.48
N LEU A 299 -8.20 -19.79 -1.10
CA LEU A 299 -9.24 -19.26 -2.00
C LEU A 299 -8.63 -18.55 -3.22
N LYS A 300 -7.51 -17.84 -3.01
CA LYS A 300 -6.77 -17.16 -4.07
C LYS A 300 -6.28 -18.13 -5.15
N GLY A 301 -5.72 -19.28 -4.75
CA GLY A 301 -5.21 -20.27 -5.71
C GLY A 301 -6.26 -20.77 -6.71
N VAL A 302 -7.54 -20.68 -6.34
CA VAL A 302 -8.68 -20.99 -7.22
C VAL A 302 -9.00 -19.82 -8.15
N CYS A 303 -9.00 -18.58 -7.64
CA CYS A 303 -9.22 -17.37 -8.44
C CYS A 303 -8.15 -17.19 -9.53
N ASP A 304 -6.88 -17.48 -9.24
CA ASP A 304 -5.75 -17.29 -10.17
C ASP A 304 -5.88 -18.10 -11.47
N ARG A 305 -6.59 -19.23 -11.46
CA ARG A 305 -6.82 -20.05 -12.67
C ARG A 305 -7.80 -19.42 -13.68
N ALA A 306 -8.63 -18.48 -13.25
CA ALA A 306 -9.62 -17.78 -14.08
C ALA A 306 -9.13 -16.41 -14.60
N LEU A 307 -7.92 -15.97 -14.20
CA LEU A 307 -7.40 -14.61 -14.42
C LEU A 307 -6.74 -14.36 -15.80
N ARG A 308 -6.52 -15.39 -16.63
CA ARG A 308 -5.83 -15.27 -17.94
C ARG A 308 -6.48 -14.29 -18.93
N HIS A 309 -7.80 -14.04 -18.82
CA HIS A 309 -8.50 -13.08 -19.68
C HIS A 309 -8.32 -11.60 -19.31
N ARG A 310 -7.65 -11.27 -18.19
CA ARG A 310 -7.56 -9.88 -17.68
C ARG A 310 -6.21 -9.20 -17.87
N GLN A 311 -5.23 -9.89 -18.46
CA GLN A 311 -3.89 -9.35 -18.62
C GLN A 311 -3.87 -8.04 -19.43
N GLN A 312 -4.66 -7.97 -20.50
CA GLN A 312 -4.74 -6.77 -21.35
C GLN A 312 -5.26 -5.53 -20.60
N GLU A 313 -6.19 -5.70 -19.66
CA GLU A 313 -6.71 -4.60 -18.86
C GLU A 313 -5.72 -4.19 -17.75
N ALA A 314 -4.99 -5.15 -17.19
CA ALA A 314 -3.88 -4.89 -16.27
C ALA A 314 -2.78 -4.07 -16.95
N ASP A 315 -2.41 -4.42 -18.19
CA ASP A 315 -1.39 -3.69 -18.96
C ASP A 315 -1.80 -2.23 -19.21
N ARG A 316 -3.07 -1.99 -19.57
CA ARG A 316 -3.63 -0.64 -19.72
C ARG A 316 -3.57 0.17 -18.43
N ALA A 317 -3.88 -0.45 -17.30
CA ALA A 317 -3.81 0.21 -16.00
C ALA A 317 -2.36 0.56 -15.60
N LEU A 318 -1.39 -0.31 -15.92
CA LEU A 318 0.02 -0.06 -15.65
C LEU A 318 0.57 1.15 -16.41
N VAL A 319 0.08 1.43 -17.62
CA VAL A 319 0.43 2.65 -18.36
C VAL A 319 -0.01 3.90 -17.59
N LEU A 320 -1.29 3.97 -17.18
CA LEU A 320 -1.83 5.09 -16.40
C LEU A 320 -1.07 5.29 -15.07
N ILE A 321 -0.74 4.19 -14.39
CA ILE A 321 0.02 4.21 -13.13
C ILE A 321 1.44 4.73 -13.35
N THR A 322 2.09 4.33 -14.44
CA THR A 322 3.47 4.73 -14.74
C THR A 322 3.55 6.23 -15.07
N GLU A 323 2.61 6.74 -15.87
CA GLU A 323 2.50 8.17 -16.18
C GLU A 323 2.27 9.00 -14.90
N ALA A 324 1.34 8.57 -14.05
CA ALA A 324 1.06 9.26 -12.80
C ALA A 324 2.24 9.24 -11.82
N ALA A 325 2.95 8.10 -11.72
CA ALA A 325 4.13 7.98 -10.87
C ALA A 325 5.25 8.93 -11.34
N GLY A 326 5.46 9.04 -12.66
CA GLY A 326 6.37 10.02 -13.25
C GLY A 326 6.00 11.46 -12.88
N ALA A 327 4.73 11.84 -13.07
CA ALA A 327 4.24 13.18 -12.72
C ALA A 327 4.41 13.51 -11.22
N PHE A 328 4.19 12.54 -10.33
CA PHE A 328 4.44 12.71 -8.89
C PHE A 328 5.93 12.93 -8.59
N MET A 329 6.82 12.17 -9.23
CA MET A 329 8.26 12.32 -9.03
C MET A 329 8.79 13.68 -9.52
N GLU A 330 8.27 14.18 -10.65
CA GLU A 330 8.57 15.55 -11.12
C GLU A 330 8.13 16.60 -10.10
N TRP A 331 6.92 16.45 -9.54
CA TRP A 331 6.45 17.35 -8.50
C TRP A 331 7.36 17.32 -7.27
N LEU A 332 7.77 16.12 -6.82
CA LEU A 332 8.62 15.96 -5.65
C LEU A 332 9.99 16.62 -5.86
N GLN A 333 10.57 16.50 -7.05
CA GLN A 333 11.83 17.16 -7.41
C GLN A 333 11.70 18.68 -7.37
N ARG A 334 10.66 19.25 -8.00
CA ARG A 334 10.40 20.71 -7.96
C ARG A 334 10.24 21.20 -6.53
N ARG A 335 9.55 20.44 -5.67
CA ARG A 335 9.39 20.75 -4.25
C ARG A 335 10.74 20.78 -3.52
N ARG A 336 11.60 19.78 -3.74
CA ARG A 336 12.92 19.70 -3.10
C ARG A 336 13.86 20.82 -3.56
N ALA A 337 13.75 21.24 -4.82
CA ALA A 337 14.55 22.34 -5.36
C ALA A 337 14.10 23.72 -4.87
N ALA A 338 12.84 23.88 -4.44
CA ALA A 338 12.26 25.20 -4.13
C ALA A 338 13.05 26.03 -3.07
N PRO A 339 13.54 25.46 -1.95
CA PRO A 339 14.33 26.22 -0.99
C PRO A 339 15.68 26.68 -1.56
N LEU A 340 16.35 25.84 -2.34
CA LEU A 340 17.61 26.20 -3.01
C LEU A 340 17.38 27.30 -4.05
N LEU A 341 16.32 27.18 -4.84
CA LEU A 341 15.92 28.19 -5.82
C LEU A 341 15.61 29.54 -5.18
N ARG A 342 14.95 29.55 -4.02
CA ARG A 342 14.68 30.77 -3.26
C ARG A 342 15.98 31.44 -2.81
N ARG A 343 16.89 30.68 -2.19
CA ARG A 343 18.20 31.19 -1.74
C ARG A 343 19.05 31.73 -2.88
N LEU A 344 19.06 31.04 -4.02
CA LEU A 344 19.71 31.47 -5.26
C LEU A 344 19.21 32.84 -5.71
N GLN A 345 17.89 33.04 -5.73
CA GLN A 345 17.27 34.30 -6.14
C GLN A 345 17.57 35.43 -5.15
N GLU A 346 17.48 35.16 -3.85
CA GLU A 346 17.79 36.13 -2.78
C GLU A 346 19.24 36.63 -2.86
N GLN A 347 20.21 35.73 -3.04
CA GLN A 347 21.61 36.11 -3.19
C GLN A 347 21.89 36.93 -4.46
N ALA A 348 21.33 36.51 -5.59
CA ALA A 348 21.52 37.22 -6.85
C ALA A 348 20.94 38.64 -6.78
N GLU A 349 19.81 38.81 -6.10
CA GLU A 349 19.19 40.11 -5.88
C GLU A 349 20.02 40.99 -4.94
N ALA A 350 20.59 40.41 -3.87
CA ALA A 350 21.49 41.14 -2.97
C ALA A 350 22.74 41.67 -3.70
N VAL A 351 23.37 40.84 -4.54
CA VAL A 351 24.51 41.25 -5.38
C VAL A 351 24.10 42.34 -6.36
N ARG A 352 22.96 42.17 -7.05
CA ARG A 352 22.43 43.16 -7.99
C ARG A 352 22.26 44.53 -7.32
N GLN A 353 21.63 44.54 -6.15
CA GLN A 353 21.34 45.77 -5.43
C GLN A 353 22.62 46.49 -5.00
N ALA A 354 23.60 45.75 -4.47
CA ALA A 354 24.89 46.30 -4.07
C ALA A 354 25.65 46.93 -5.25
N GLU A 355 25.67 46.27 -6.41
CA GLU A 355 26.37 46.80 -7.60
C GLU A 355 25.65 47.99 -8.24
N VAL A 356 24.31 47.99 -8.26
CA VAL A 356 23.52 49.16 -8.71
C VAL A 356 23.76 50.35 -7.80
N GLU A 357 23.76 50.16 -6.47
CA GLU A 357 24.03 51.25 -5.52
C GLU A 357 25.43 51.85 -5.71
N LYS A 358 26.46 51.00 -5.91
CA LYS A 358 27.81 51.45 -6.23
C LYS A 358 27.84 52.25 -7.55
N ALA A 359 27.16 51.77 -8.59
CA ALA A 359 27.11 52.45 -9.87
C ALA A 359 26.42 53.82 -9.77
N LEU A 360 25.27 53.89 -9.08
CA LEU A 360 24.53 55.13 -8.86
C LEU A 360 25.34 56.15 -8.07
N ARG A 361 26.08 55.73 -7.03
CA ARG A 361 26.99 56.62 -6.27
C ARG A 361 28.10 57.22 -7.13
N ARG A 362 28.64 56.45 -8.08
CA ARG A 362 29.73 56.91 -8.98
C ARG A 362 29.24 57.84 -10.08
N LEU A 363 28.00 57.67 -10.54
CA LEU A 363 27.42 58.46 -11.63
C LEU A 363 26.83 59.80 -11.17
N GLY A 364 26.60 59.99 -9.86
CA GLY A 364 26.11 61.26 -9.31
C GLY A 364 24.65 61.55 -9.66
N ASP A 365 24.35 62.79 -10.05
CA ASP A 365 22.99 63.23 -10.36
C ASP A 365 22.49 62.69 -11.70
N LEU A 366 21.69 61.63 -11.61
CA LEU A 366 20.96 61.04 -12.73
C LEU A 366 19.48 61.42 -12.70
N ARG A 367 18.91 61.70 -13.88
CA ARG A 367 17.45 61.84 -14.04
C ARG A 367 16.74 60.52 -13.66
N PRO A 368 15.49 60.57 -13.17
CA PRO A 368 14.74 59.36 -12.80
C PRO A 368 14.71 58.28 -13.89
N GLU A 369 14.54 58.68 -15.15
CA GLU A 369 14.56 57.78 -16.32
C GLU A 369 15.89 57.05 -16.46
N GLN A 370 17.02 57.73 -16.26
CA GLN A 370 18.36 57.13 -16.37
C GLN A 370 18.63 56.14 -15.23
N ARG A 371 18.13 56.43 -14.03
CA ARG A 371 18.19 55.50 -12.89
C ARG A 371 17.40 54.23 -13.19
N GLU A 372 16.21 54.35 -13.79
CA GLU A 372 15.40 53.18 -14.12
C GLU A 372 16.03 52.35 -15.25
N VAL A 373 16.68 52.95 -16.24
CA VAL A 373 17.41 52.20 -17.27
C VAL A 373 18.50 51.32 -16.65
N ILE A 374 19.25 51.84 -15.67
CA ILE A 374 20.29 51.07 -14.95
C ILE A 374 19.64 49.94 -14.14
N GLN A 375 18.55 50.21 -13.43
CA GLN A 375 17.81 49.18 -12.70
C GLN A 375 17.28 48.09 -13.63
N ALA A 376 16.62 48.46 -14.73
CA ALA A 376 16.08 47.54 -15.72
C ALA A 376 17.18 46.69 -16.37
N LEU A 377 18.32 47.28 -16.73
CA LEU A 377 19.49 46.55 -17.24
C LEU A 377 19.99 45.52 -16.23
N SER A 378 20.17 45.91 -14.96
CA SER A 378 20.65 45.02 -13.91
C SER A 378 19.69 43.84 -13.67
N ARG A 379 18.37 44.12 -13.63
CA ARG A 379 17.32 43.09 -13.48
C ARG A 379 17.32 42.13 -14.67
N ALA A 380 17.48 42.65 -15.90
CA ALA A 380 17.55 41.84 -17.11
C ALA A 380 18.78 40.94 -17.14
N LEU A 381 19.94 41.43 -16.69
CA LEU A 381 21.17 40.64 -16.57
C LEU A 381 20.99 39.49 -15.58
N VAL A 382 20.53 39.77 -14.36
CA VAL A 382 20.29 38.74 -13.34
C VAL A 382 19.29 37.69 -13.84
N LYS A 383 18.17 38.13 -14.43
CA LYS A 383 17.17 37.21 -15.01
C LYS A 383 17.77 36.30 -16.09
N LYS A 384 18.63 36.83 -16.97
CA LYS A 384 19.29 36.04 -18.02
C LYS A 384 20.29 35.04 -17.46
N VAL A 385 21.09 35.43 -16.46
CA VAL A 385 22.07 34.56 -15.79
C VAL A 385 21.36 33.43 -15.03
N LEU A 386 20.31 33.75 -14.28
CA LEU A 386 19.58 32.76 -13.47
C LEU A 386 18.68 31.82 -14.29
N ARG A 387 18.36 32.16 -15.55
CA ARG A 387 17.43 31.38 -16.37
C ARG A 387 17.82 29.90 -16.47
N SER A 388 19.08 29.62 -16.79
CA SER A 388 19.56 28.24 -17.00
C SER A 388 19.64 27.45 -15.67
N PRO A 389 20.27 27.97 -14.59
CA PRO A 389 20.27 27.29 -13.29
C PRO A 389 18.88 27.01 -12.73
N VAL A 390 17.96 27.98 -12.84
CA VAL A 390 16.58 27.82 -12.35
C VAL A 390 15.85 26.73 -13.13
N LEU A 391 15.93 26.75 -14.46
CA LEU A 391 15.29 25.74 -15.29
C LEU A 391 15.85 24.35 -15.01
N GLN A 392 17.17 24.22 -14.93
CA GLN A 392 17.84 22.94 -14.70
C GLN A 392 17.50 22.32 -13.33
N LEU A 393 17.37 23.14 -12.29
CA LEU A 393 16.94 22.67 -10.96
C LEU A 393 15.45 22.27 -10.92
N GLN A 394 14.66 22.64 -11.92
CA GLN A 394 13.25 22.27 -12.05
C GLN A 394 13.01 21.06 -12.97
N THR A 395 14.04 20.61 -13.70
CA THR A 395 13.97 19.43 -14.58
C THR A 395 14.32 18.15 -13.84
N PRO A 396 13.96 16.97 -14.39
CA PRO A 396 14.28 15.69 -13.77
C PRO A 396 15.78 15.45 -13.57
N VAL A 397 16.16 14.76 -12.49
CA VAL A 397 17.56 14.41 -12.18
C VAL A 397 18.26 13.72 -13.36
N SER A 398 17.54 12.90 -14.13
CA SER A 398 18.06 12.23 -15.33
C SER A 398 18.50 13.18 -16.45
N THR A 399 18.03 14.43 -16.43
CA THR A 399 18.41 15.48 -17.38
C THR A 399 19.57 16.33 -16.88
N TRP A 400 20.03 16.11 -15.65
CA TRP A 400 21.10 16.89 -15.06
C TRP A 400 22.46 16.54 -15.68
N PRO A 401 23.36 17.53 -15.87
CA PRO A 401 24.70 17.28 -16.39
C PRO A 401 25.50 16.31 -15.52
N CYS A 402 25.24 16.31 -14.21
CA CYS A 402 25.72 15.29 -13.30
C CYS A 402 24.78 15.13 -12.09
N PRO A 403 24.82 13.98 -11.40
CA PRO A 403 24.00 13.76 -10.20
C PRO A 403 24.29 14.72 -9.03
N ARG A 404 25.47 15.35 -9.04
CA ARG A 404 25.87 16.35 -8.03
C ARG A 404 25.51 17.79 -8.41
N TYR A 405 24.74 17.98 -9.48
CA TYR A 405 24.44 19.31 -10.00
C TYR A 405 23.88 20.29 -8.96
N PRO A 406 22.97 19.93 -8.04
CA PRO A 406 22.51 20.83 -6.98
C PRO A 406 23.60 21.20 -5.98
N GLN A 407 24.48 20.25 -5.62
CA GLN A 407 25.62 20.51 -4.74
C GLN A 407 26.62 21.44 -5.42
N CYS A 408 26.89 21.21 -6.71
CA CYS A 408 27.75 22.08 -7.52
C CYS A 408 27.14 23.48 -7.65
N ALA A 409 25.85 23.59 -7.95
CA ALA A 409 25.13 24.86 -8.03
C ALA A 409 25.17 25.61 -6.69
N ALA A 410 24.89 24.92 -5.58
CA ALA A 410 24.99 25.52 -4.25
C ALA A 410 26.43 25.95 -3.90
N SER A 411 27.42 25.13 -4.22
CA SER A 411 28.84 25.42 -3.95
C SER A 411 29.36 26.60 -4.78
N LEU A 412 28.99 26.66 -6.07
CA LEU A 412 29.33 27.77 -6.97
C LEU A 412 28.82 29.12 -6.49
N LEU A 413 27.79 29.12 -5.64
CA LEU A 413 27.12 30.31 -5.11
C LEU A 413 27.38 30.52 -3.63
N ASN A 414 28.24 29.70 -3.03
CA ASN A 414 28.57 29.73 -1.61
C ASN A 414 27.31 29.64 -0.71
N ILE A 415 26.31 28.88 -1.16
CA ILE A 415 25.09 28.61 -0.40
C ILE A 415 25.33 27.35 0.45
N PRO A 416 25.13 27.39 1.78
CA PRO A 416 25.14 26.18 2.58
C PRO A 416 24.00 25.26 2.13
N PHE A 417 24.36 24.16 1.47
CA PHE A 417 23.47 23.10 1.03
C PHE A 417 23.90 21.80 1.71
N THR A 418 23.18 21.41 2.75
CA THR A 418 23.28 20.07 3.32
C THR A 418 22.56 19.10 2.37
N PRO A 419 23.27 18.17 1.73
CA PRO A 419 22.60 17.14 0.97
C PRO A 419 21.90 16.21 1.96
N SER A 420 20.67 15.77 1.66
CA SER A 420 20.25 14.46 2.14
C SER A 420 21.06 13.42 1.35
N LEU A 421 22.29 13.19 1.84
CA LEU A 421 23.26 12.25 1.29
C LEU A 421 22.67 10.84 1.33
N GLN A 422 22.06 10.38 0.23
CA GLN A 422 21.99 8.95 -0.13
C GLN A 422 21.45 8.66 -1.54
N GLU A 423 20.79 9.60 -2.22
CA GLU A 423 20.04 9.26 -3.46
C GLU A 423 20.87 9.17 -4.76
N VAL A 424 22.17 9.45 -4.74
CA VAL A 424 22.95 9.59 -6.00
C VAL A 424 23.64 8.30 -6.46
N SER A 425 23.84 7.31 -5.59
CA SER A 425 24.65 6.13 -5.93
C SER A 425 23.87 4.96 -6.53
N HIS A 426 22.55 4.85 -6.28
CA HIS A 426 21.78 3.64 -6.63
C HIS A 426 21.10 3.67 -8.00
N GLU A 427 20.83 4.83 -8.60
CA GLU A 427 20.17 4.91 -9.92
C GLU A 427 21.07 4.51 -11.09
N ILE A 428 22.40 4.53 -10.93
CA ILE A 428 23.34 4.22 -12.02
C ILE A 428 23.63 2.70 -12.12
N GLN A 429 23.43 1.91 -11.06
CA GLN A 429 23.75 0.48 -11.07
C GLN A 429 22.68 -0.41 -11.73
N HIS A 430 21.44 0.05 -11.90
CA HIS A 430 20.36 -0.78 -12.47
C HIS A 430 19.99 -0.48 -13.92
N SER A 431 20.80 0.31 -14.64
CA SER A 431 20.54 0.67 -16.05
C SER A 431 21.65 0.26 -17.01
N ARG A 432 22.24 -0.94 -16.85
CA ARG A 432 22.99 -1.61 -17.92
C ARG A 432 22.74 -3.13 -17.90
N PRO A 433 22.00 -3.70 -18.87
CA PRO A 433 22.22 -5.09 -19.25
C PRO A 433 23.62 -5.17 -19.89
N GLY A 434 24.45 -6.08 -19.38
CA GLY A 434 25.79 -6.32 -19.90
C GLY A 434 25.74 -6.74 -21.37
N ILE A 435 26.31 -5.92 -22.25
CA ILE A 435 26.69 -6.32 -23.60
C ILE A 435 28.06 -7.01 -23.45
N PRO A 436 28.21 -8.30 -23.81
CA PRO A 436 29.52 -8.94 -23.81
C PRO A 436 30.35 -8.34 -24.96
N LEU A 437 31.52 -7.81 -24.62
CA LEU A 437 32.52 -7.36 -25.59
C LEU A 437 33.01 -8.57 -26.43
N PRO A 438 33.21 -8.41 -27.76
CA PRO A 438 33.72 -9.49 -28.59
C PRO A 438 35.19 -9.77 -28.24
N ALA A 439 35.50 -11.06 -28.07
CA ALA A 439 36.85 -11.55 -27.86
C ALA A 439 37.74 -11.13 -29.04
N THR A 440 38.70 -10.26 -28.78
CA THR A 440 39.78 -9.96 -29.71
C THR A 440 40.77 -11.10 -29.64
N GLY A 441 40.64 -12.05 -30.57
CA GLY A 441 41.69 -13.01 -30.86
C GLY A 441 42.91 -12.27 -31.44
N ARG A 442 44.06 -12.45 -30.81
CA ARG A 442 45.36 -12.29 -31.47
C ARG A 442 45.94 -13.68 -31.73
N ARG A 443 46.10 -14.00 -33.01
CA ARG A 443 47.30 -14.69 -33.50
C ARG A 443 48.43 -13.67 -33.54
#